data_AF-A0A381NUU8-F1
#
_entry.id   AF-A0A381NUU8-F1
#
_cell.length_a   1.000
_cell.length_b   1.000
_cell.length_c   1.000
_cell.angle_alpha   90.00
_cell.angle_beta   90.00
_cell.angle_gamma   90.00
#
_symmetry.space_group_name_H-M   'P 1'
#
loop_
_entity.id
_entity.type
_entity.pdbx_description
1 polymer ?
#
loop_
_entity_poly.entity_id
_entity_poly.type
_entity_poly.pdbx_seq_one_letter_code
_entity_poly.pdbx_strand_id
1 'polypeptide(L)'
;MGTDDGFRAVVDARSAVQQAGAGHRVEWWIGGDDRWYAPAVEAAVRQDRPGPAPVLETRMRVAGGDVVATTWAAVASGSSGPAVMVELVNETPVPVAVAVTVQAATGGAIRRLAVDGRRLLVDGETAVVVDREPGRYAVVDAAADLWETVTGGRAVTVPPDPVRCRIGAAAGALVVPLPHRTALRFAVPAGDLLDNPSAVFPTAERVAAGWAGRLADAATVDLPDPLMASGAHRDLVDLLLADPTPAGSVELCRWGLARAAVERLVHASGPPGDRLVAAARLWRLGREPSWFTGPAGIPLDDLVRSAVDAQAARWALGRMSGLFAALGDARAAADAGLLADVAGPPDLVAADAPTASVRALADRLANSSTDGLDLLGDVPDAWLGGGVEVHGLATPHGRLGFAIRWHGERPALLWELERHDDRPVVLRVPGLDTAFSTVEASGEVLLAAPAGRVPSPRRSSGSSPDGGSFS
;
A
#
# COMPACT_ATOMS: atom_id res chain seq x y z
N MET A 1 1.48 -8.30 -0.45
CA MET A 1 2.75 -7.70 -0.92
C MET A 1 2.81 -7.77 -2.44
N GLY A 2 3.63 -6.94 -3.08
CA GLY A 2 3.77 -6.97 -4.55
C GLY A 2 4.67 -5.88 -5.10
N THR A 3 4.79 -5.85 -6.42
CA THR A 3 5.55 -4.87 -7.21
C THR A 3 4.64 -4.18 -8.23
N ASP A 4 5.04 -3.02 -8.73
CA ASP A 4 4.18 -2.21 -9.61
C ASP A 4 3.81 -2.90 -10.93
N ASP A 5 4.63 -3.84 -11.41
CA ASP A 5 4.41 -4.64 -12.62
C ASP A 5 3.28 -5.69 -12.49
N GLY A 6 2.59 -5.71 -11.35
CA GLY A 6 1.42 -6.56 -11.12
C GLY A 6 1.73 -7.87 -10.39
N PHE A 7 2.98 -8.17 -10.03
CA PHE A 7 3.26 -9.34 -9.21
C PHE A 7 2.69 -9.18 -7.79
N ARG A 8 2.04 -10.25 -7.30
CA ARG A 8 1.35 -10.27 -6.00
C ARG A 8 1.63 -11.56 -5.26
N ALA A 9 1.80 -11.42 -3.95
CA ALA A 9 1.90 -12.53 -3.02
C ALA A 9 1.24 -12.17 -1.68
N VAL A 10 0.64 -13.17 -1.06
CA VAL A 10 0.14 -13.11 0.31
C VAL A 10 1.27 -13.52 1.23
N VAL A 11 1.50 -12.72 2.27
CA VAL A 11 2.33 -13.09 3.41
C VAL A 11 1.39 -13.10 4.60
N ASP A 12 1.24 -14.25 5.25
CA ASP A 12 0.34 -14.35 6.40
C ASP A 12 0.98 -13.77 7.67
N ALA A 13 0.19 -13.71 8.75
CA ALA A 13 0.63 -13.22 10.05
C ALA A 13 1.77 -14.07 10.68
N ARG A 14 2.08 -15.23 10.09
CA ARG A 14 3.14 -16.16 10.50
C ARG A 14 4.30 -16.19 9.50
N SER A 15 4.39 -15.20 8.60
CA SER A 15 5.46 -15.07 7.60
C SER A 15 5.50 -16.20 6.56
N ALA A 16 4.44 -16.99 6.40
CA ALA A 16 4.33 -17.90 5.27
C ALA A 16 4.05 -17.11 4.00
N VAL A 17 4.80 -17.40 2.94
CA VAL A 17 4.69 -16.71 1.64
C VAL A 17 3.94 -17.61 0.66
N GLN A 18 2.86 -17.09 0.07
CA GLN A 18 2.14 -17.73 -1.01
C GLN A 18 1.95 -16.74 -2.17
N GLN A 19 2.55 -17.05 -3.32
CA GLN A 19 2.31 -16.28 -4.54
C GLN A 19 0.84 -16.43 -4.98
N ALA A 20 0.24 -15.34 -5.47
CA ALA A 20 -1.11 -15.40 -6.02
C ALA A 20 -1.18 -16.42 -7.18
N GLY A 21 -2.12 -17.36 -7.08
CA GLY A 21 -2.28 -18.45 -8.06
C GLY A 21 -1.38 -19.67 -7.85
N ALA A 22 -0.38 -19.61 -6.96
CA ALA A 22 0.47 -20.76 -6.66
C ALA A 22 -0.24 -21.77 -5.73
N GLY A 23 -0.11 -23.06 -6.07
CA GLY A 23 -0.61 -24.18 -5.27
C GLY A 23 0.28 -24.59 -4.10
N HIS A 24 1.32 -23.82 -3.80
CA HIS A 24 2.28 -24.08 -2.73
C HIS A 24 2.53 -22.83 -1.89
N ARG A 25 3.04 -23.03 -0.69
CA ARG A 25 3.51 -21.98 0.21
C ARG A 25 4.95 -22.26 0.63
N VAL A 26 5.67 -21.19 0.93
CA VAL A 26 7.05 -21.22 1.40
C VAL A 26 7.09 -20.72 2.83
N GLU A 27 7.78 -21.46 3.70
CA GLU A 27 7.92 -21.13 5.12
C GLU A 27 9.40 -21.24 5.54
N TRP A 28 9.66 -20.90 6.81
CA TRP A 28 10.97 -21.08 7.41
C TRP A 28 10.83 -21.62 8.83
N TRP A 29 11.68 -22.58 9.20
CA TRP A 29 11.78 -23.15 10.55
C TRP A 29 13.18 -22.95 11.09
N ILE A 30 13.30 -22.83 12.42
CA ILE A 30 14.58 -22.61 13.10
C ILE A 30 14.89 -23.81 13.98
N GLY A 31 16.02 -24.47 13.72
CA GLY A 31 16.62 -25.45 14.63
C GLY A 31 17.55 -24.72 15.59
N GLY A 32 17.09 -24.52 16.83
CA GLY A 32 17.91 -24.02 17.93
C GLY A 32 18.64 -25.15 18.66
N ASP A 33 19.37 -24.80 19.72
CA ASP A 33 20.11 -25.76 20.54
C ASP A 33 19.20 -26.73 21.31
N ASP A 34 17.93 -26.34 21.57
CA ASP A 34 16.98 -27.12 22.36
C ASP A 34 15.96 -27.88 21.51
N ARG A 35 15.34 -27.21 20.54
CA ARG A 35 14.32 -27.79 19.65
C ARG A 35 14.22 -27.05 18.32
N TRP A 36 13.33 -27.56 17.47
CA TRP A 36 12.88 -26.85 16.28
C TRP A 36 11.67 -25.96 16.59
N TYR A 37 11.65 -24.80 15.95
CA TYR A 37 10.65 -23.75 16.05
C TYR A 37 10.07 -23.48 14.66
N ALA A 38 8.76 -23.27 14.56
CA ALA A 38 8.11 -22.81 13.34
C ALA A 38 7.15 -21.65 13.63
N PRO A 39 7.19 -20.55 12.85
CA PRO A 39 6.29 -19.42 13.04
C PRO A 39 4.80 -19.81 13.08
N ALA A 40 4.41 -20.86 12.34
CA ALA A 40 3.04 -21.35 12.27
C ALA A 40 2.48 -21.87 13.60
N VAL A 41 3.34 -22.37 14.51
CA VAL A 41 2.92 -23.01 15.77
C VAL A 41 3.42 -22.30 17.03
N GLU A 42 4.45 -21.46 16.91
CA GLU A 42 5.02 -20.78 18.07
C GLU A 42 4.11 -19.64 18.58
N ALA A 43 3.89 -19.56 19.89
CA ALA A 43 3.07 -18.49 20.46
C ALA A 43 3.78 -17.11 20.41
N ALA A 44 5.11 -17.10 20.50
CA ALA A 44 5.93 -15.90 20.60
C ALA A 44 6.39 -15.38 19.22
N VAL A 45 5.42 -15.16 18.33
CA VAL A 45 5.64 -14.59 16.98
C VAL A 45 4.94 -13.23 16.93
N ARG A 46 5.68 -12.20 16.51
CA ARG A 46 5.17 -10.83 16.35
C ARG A 46 5.53 -10.33 14.96
N GLN A 47 4.58 -9.76 14.25
CA GLN A 47 4.77 -9.20 12.92
C GLN A 47 4.28 -7.76 12.90
N ASP A 48 5.05 -6.88 12.27
CA ASP A 48 4.72 -5.47 12.07
C ASP A 48 5.18 -4.97 10.70
N ARG A 49 4.67 -3.81 10.27
CA ARG A 49 5.07 -3.08 9.07
C ARG A 49 5.64 -1.72 9.52
N PRO A 50 6.98 -1.59 9.67
CA PRO A 50 7.58 -0.44 10.36
C PRO A 50 7.35 0.92 9.68
N GLY A 51 6.94 0.95 8.42
CA GLY A 51 6.65 2.19 7.68
C GLY A 51 5.52 2.03 6.67
N PRO A 52 5.39 2.98 5.72
CA PRO A 52 4.38 2.91 4.67
C PRO A 52 4.73 1.88 3.58
N ALA A 53 6.00 1.58 3.36
CA ALA A 53 6.42 0.59 2.37
C ALA A 53 5.88 -0.81 2.73
N PRO A 54 5.57 -1.68 1.75
CA PRO A 54 5.09 -3.04 1.96
C PRO A 54 6.28 -3.95 2.33
N VAL A 55 6.89 -3.66 3.47
CA VAL A 55 7.99 -4.41 4.08
C VAL A 55 7.49 -4.87 5.45
N LEU A 56 7.47 -6.19 5.66
CA LEU A 56 7.04 -6.81 6.90
C LEU A 56 8.25 -7.25 7.70
N GLU A 57 8.21 -7.07 9.01
CA GLU A 57 9.19 -7.58 9.94
C GLU A 57 8.51 -8.58 10.88
N THR A 58 8.94 -9.84 10.85
CA THR A 58 8.44 -10.90 11.72
C THR A 58 9.54 -11.35 12.67
N ARG A 59 9.34 -11.16 13.98
CA ARG A 59 10.26 -11.64 15.01
C ARG A 59 9.69 -12.88 15.69
N MET A 60 10.47 -13.96 15.73
CA MET A 60 10.12 -15.18 16.47
C MET A 60 11.14 -15.42 17.58
N ARG A 61 10.64 -15.61 18.81
CA ARG A 61 11.49 -15.96 19.96
C ARG A 61 11.93 -17.42 19.85
N VAL A 62 13.24 -17.63 19.99
CA VAL A 62 13.88 -18.95 20.10
C VAL A 62 14.76 -19.00 21.36
N ALA A 63 15.37 -20.15 21.67
CA ALA A 63 16.33 -20.24 22.75
C ALA A 63 17.48 -19.23 22.55
N GLY A 64 17.70 -18.38 23.56
CA GLY A 64 18.82 -17.43 23.58
C GLY A 64 18.60 -16.10 22.84
N GLY A 65 17.50 -15.90 22.12
CA GLY A 65 17.26 -14.63 21.42
C GLY A 65 16.10 -14.67 20.42
N ASP A 66 16.08 -13.73 19.48
CA ASP A 66 15.09 -13.71 18.40
C ASP A 66 15.75 -14.10 17.06
N VAL A 67 14.93 -14.66 16.17
CA VAL A 67 15.22 -14.67 14.72
C VAL A 67 14.25 -13.69 14.07
N VAL A 68 14.80 -12.77 13.28
CA VAL A 68 14.05 -11.70 12.63
C VAL A 68 13.99 -11.95 11.14
N ALA A 69 12.78 -12.04 10.59
CA ALA A 69 12.52 -12.16 9.16
C ALA A 69 12.03 -10.80 8.62
N THR A 70 12.81 -10.18 7.74
CA THR A 70 12.38 -9.02 6.95
C THR A 70 11.91 -9.50 5.59
N THR A 71 10.66 -9.21 5.23
CA THR A 71 10.00 -9.73 4.04
C THR A 71 9.53 -8.59 3.15
N TRP A 72 9.93 -8.56 1.89
CA TRP A 72 9.53 -7.53 0.90
C TRP A 72 9.36 -8.13 -0.50
N ALA A 73 8.68 -7.43 -1.41
CA ALA A 73 8.62 -7.81 -2.82
C ALA A 73 9.51 -6.89 -3.65
N ALA A 74 10.18 -7.45 -4.65
CA ALA A 74 11.08 -6.68 -5.52
C ALA A 74 11.18 -7.32 -6.92
N VAL A 75 11.59 -6.51 -7.90
CA VAL A 75 11.97 -6.97 -9.24
C VAL A 75 13.48 -7.17 -9.26
N ALA A 76 13.95 -8.30 -9.79
CA ALA A 76 15.36 -8.57 -9.97
C ALA A 76 15.98 -7.58 -10.97
N SER A 77 17.26 -7.26 -10.79
CA SER A 77 18.05 -6.68 -11.87
C SER A 77 18.18 -7.70 -13.01
N GLY A 78 17.87 -7.31 -14.25
CA GLY A 78 17.94 -8.18 -15.42
C GLY A 78 16.59 -8.82 -15.78
N SER A 79 16.60 -10.07 -16.22
CA SER A 79 15.41 -10.77 -16.76
C SER A 79 14.76 -11.73 -15.77
N SER A 80 15.23 -11.82 -14.52
CA SER A 80 14.84 -12.85 -13.55
C SER A 80 13.50 -12.57 -12.84
N GLY A 81 12.81 -11.50 -13.25
CA GLY A 81 11.44 -11.20 -12.83
C GLY A 81 11.27 -10.78 -11.36
N PRO A 82 10.02 -10.63 -10.90
CA PRO A 82 9.71 -10.29 -9.53
C PRO A 82 9.75 -11.51 -8.59
N ALA A 83 10.03 -11.24 -7.31
CA ALA A 83 9.99 -12.23 -6.24
C ALA A 83 9.57 -11.60 -4.91
N VAL A 84 9.09 -12.44 -3.99
CA VAL A 84 9.11 -12.11 -2.57
C VAL A 84 10.46 -12.52 -2.00
N MET A 85 11.15 -11.56 -1.39
CA MET A 85 12.38 -11.74 -0.66
C MET A 85 12.08 -11.89 0.83
N VAL A 86 12.79 -12.81 1.48
CA VAL A 86 12.83 -12.93 2.94
C VAL A 86 14.29 -12.95 3.37
N GLU A 87 14.65 -12.04 4.28
CA GLU A 87 15.94 -12.00 4.95
C GLU A 87 15.79 -12.41 6.41
N LEU A 88 16.46 -13.48 6.81
CA LEU A 88 16.48 -14.00 8.17
C LEU A 88 17.78 -13.61 8.87
N VAL A 89 17.68 -12.83 9.94
CA VAL A 89 18.80 -12.43 10.80
C VAL A 89 18.76 -13.23 12.10
N ASN A 90 19.88 -13.86 12.45
CA ASN A 90 20.05 -14.55 13.73
C ASN A 90 20.56 -13.58 14.80
N GLU A 91 19.69 -13.13 15.70
CA GLU A 91 20.03 -12.27 16.84
C GLU A 91 20.35 -13.07 18.12
N THR A 92 20.42 -14.40 18.03
CA THR A 92 20.86 -15.26 19.14
C THR A 92 22.40 -15.26 19.24
N PRO A 93 22.98 -15.64 20.41
CA PRO A 93 24.43 -15.71 20.58
C PRO A 93 25.07 -16.93 19.91
N VAL A 94 24.28 -17.89 19.42
CA VAL A 94 24.76 -19.17 18.87
C VAL A 94 24.31 -19.36 17.42
N PRO A 95 25.02 -20.16 16.60
CA PRO A 95 24.53 -20.54 15.28
C PRO A 95 23.21 -21.32 15.37
N VAL A 96 22.30 -21.08 14.43
CA VAL A 96 21.04 -21.85 14.31
C VAL A 96 20.98 -22.53 12.94
N ALA A 97 20.17 -23.58 12.79
CA ALA A 97 19.81 -24.12 11.49
C ALA A 97 18.53 -23.45 10.99
N VAL A 98 18.47 -23.10 9.70
CA VAL A 98 17.25 -22.60 9.06
C VAL A 98 16.80 -23.64 8.04
N ALA A 99 15.58 -24.16 8.18
CA ALA A 99 14.94 -24.94 7.13
C ALA A 99 14.00 -24.03 6.34
N VAL A 100 14.32 -23.73 5.08
CA VAL A 100 13.41 -23.05 4.15
C VAL A 100 12.59 -24.12 3.46
N THR A 101 11.27 -24.11 3.67
CA THR A 101 10.40 -25.23 3.32
C THR A 101 9.39 -24.85 2.24
N VAL A 102 9.01 -25.84 1.43
CA VAL A 102 7.93 -25.74 0.44
C VAL A 102 6.93 -26.84 0.71
N GLN A 103 5.67 -26.44 0.85
CA GLN A 103 4.54 -27.34 1.13
C GLN A 103 3.33 -26.95 0.29
N ALA A 104 2.42 -27.89 0.07
CA ALA A 104 1.14 -27.57 -0.59
C ALA A 104 0.38 -26.52 0.23
N ALA A 105 -0.12 -25.49 -0.45
CA ALA A 105 -1.01 -24.51 0.17
C ALA A 105 -2.39 -25.14 0.43
N THR A 106 -3.22 -24.49 1.23
CA THR A 106 -4.61 -24.95 1.44
C THR A 106 -5.36 -25.00 0.10
N GLY A 107 -5.84 -26.19 -0.27
CA GLY A 107 -6.48 -26.43 -1.58
C GLY A 107 -5.51 -26.54 -2.76
N GLY A 108 -4.21 -26.41 -2.52
CA GLY A 108 -3.14 -26.61 -3.50
C GLY A 108 -2.65 -28.05 -3.55
N ALA A 109 -1.75 -28.33 -4.49
CA ALA A 109 -1.16 -29.65 -4.68
C ALA A 109 0.26 -29.51 -5.25
N ILE A 110 1.21 -30.27 -4.70
CA ILE A 110 2.57 -30.45 -5.22
C ILE A 110 2.70 -31.90 -5.66
N ARG A 111 2.72 -32.14 -6.98
CA ARG A 111 2.80 -33.51 -7.53
C ARG A 111 4.22 -33.98 -7.73
N ARG A 112 5.14 -33.08 -7.98
CA ARG A 112 6.57 -33.35 -8.10
C ARG A 112 7.36 -32.31 -7.33
N LEU A 113 8.31 -32.78 -6.53
CA LEU A 113 9.29 -31.92 -5.89
C LEU A 113 10.70 -32.41 -6.22
N ALA A 114 11.59 -31.47 -6.54
CA ALA A 114 13.00 -31.76 -6.76
C ALA A 114 13.89 -30.72 -6.07
N VAL A 115 15.11 -31.13 -5.77
CA VAL A 115 16.19 -30.24 -5.34
C VAL A 115 17.10 -30.00 -6.53
N ASP A 116 17.46 -28.74 -6.76
CA ASP A 116 18.53 -28.38 -7.68
C ASP A 116 19.47 -27.36 -7.02
N GLY A 117 20.54 -27.88 -6.40
CA GLY A 117 21.48 -27.08 -5.61
C GLY A 117 20.80 -26.28 -4.51
N ARG A 118 20.68 -24.97 -4.74
CA ARG A 118 20.09 -23.99 -3.82
C ARG A 118 18.58 -23.79 -4.00
N ARG A 119 17.93 -24.65 -4.78
CA ARG A 119 16.54 -24.49 -5.22
C ARG A 119 15.68 -25.67 -4.84
N LEU A 120 14.41 -25.39 -4.51
CA LEU A 120 13.34 -26.37 -4.57
C LEU A 120 12.49 -26.08 -5.79
N LEU A 121 12.25 -27.12 -6.59
CA LEU A 121 11.44 -27.07 -7.79
C LEU A 121 10.10 -27.76 -7.52
N VAL A 122 8.99 -27.05 -7.73
CA VAL A 122 7.62 -27.58 -7.68
C VAL A 122 7.14 -27.78 -9.12
N ASP A 123 6.80 -29.02 -9.46
CA ASP A 123 6.29 -29.38 -10.80
C ASP A 123 7.18 -28.93 -11.98
N GLY A 124 8.47 -28.70 -11.71
CA GLY A 124 9.48 -28.28 -12.70
C GLY A 124 9.82 -26.78 -12.66
N GLU A 125 9.11 -25.99 -11.88
CA GLU A 125 9.34 -24.54 -11.73
C GLU A 125 9.99 -24.22 -10.39
N THR A 126 10.81 -23.17 -10.35
CA THR A 126 11.48 -22.74 -9.12
C THR A 126 10.46 -22.19 -8.12
N ALA A 127 10.30 -22.87 -6.97
CA ALA A 127 9.43 -22.43 -5.89
C ALA A 127 10.17 -21.56 -4.86
N VAL A 128 11.44 -21.87 -4.59
CA VAL A 128 12.28 -21.06 -3.71
C VAL A 128 13.76 -21.23 -4.05
N VAL A 129 14.53 -20.15 -3.89
CA VAL A 129 16.00 -20.13 -4.01
C VAL A 129 16.62 -19.55 -2.75
N VAL A 130 17.59 -20.23 -2.14
CA VAL A 130 18.38 -19.69 -1.01
C VAL A 130 19.69 -19.07 -1.49
N ASP A 131 20.21 -18.08 -0.76
CA ASP A 131 21.40 -17.32 -1.17
C ASP A 131 22.74 -18.05 -0.96
N ARG A 132 22.74 -19.20 -0.30
CA ARG A 132 23.92 -20.01 0.00
C ARG A 132 23.65 -21.49 -0.12
N GLU A 133 24.69 -22.29 -0.20
CA GLU A 133 24.57 -23.75 -0.32
C GLU A 133 23.91 -24.37 0.92
N PRO A 134 22.83 -25.15 0.75
CA PRO A 134 22.25 -25.93 1.83
C PRO A 134 23.24 -26.98 2.32
N GLY A 135 23.31 -27.15 3.65
CA GLY A 135 24.09 -28.24 4.25
C GLY A 135 23.34 -29.56 4.28
N ARG A 136 22.00 -29.50 4.30
CA ARG A 136 21.13 -30.69 4.25
C ARG A 136 19.86 -30.42 3.45
N TYR A 137 19.22 -31.51 3.05
CA TYR A 137 18.05 -31.55 2.20
C TYR A 137 17.02 -32.52 2.78
N ALA A 138 15.75 -32.19 2.68
CA ALA A 138 14.66 -33.12 2.93
C ALA A 138 13.62 -33.00 1.82
N VAL A 139 13.19 -34.13 1.27
CA VAL A 139 12.06 -34.20 0.34
C VAL A 139 11.23 -35.41 0.72
N VAL A 140 9.92 -35.24 0.82
CA VAL A 140 8.97 -36.28 1.21
C VAL A 140 7.79 -36.32 0.24
N ASP A 141 7.16 -37.49 0.12
CA ASP A 141 5.81 -37.63 -0.43
C ASP A 141 4.78 -37.75 0.71
N ALA A 142 3.57 -38.17 0.35
CA ALA A 142 2.47 -38.37 1.31
C ALA A 142 2.72 -39.44 2.38
N ALA A 143 3.75 -40.29 2.22
CA ALA A 143 4.03 -41.36 3.18
C ALA A 143 4.84 -40.87 4.39
N ALA A 144 5.42 -39.66 4.33
CA ALA A 144 6.22 -39.11 5.40
C ALA A 144 5.87 -37.64 5.66
N ASP A 145 5.97 -37.24 6.92
CA ASP A 145 5.80 -35.85 7.32
C ASP A 145 7.13 -35.09 7.22
N LEU A 146 7.10 -33.91 6.60
CA LEU A 146 8.31 -33.09 6.41
C LEU A 146 8.85 -32.57 7.75
N TRP A 147 7.96 -32.15 8.65
CA TRP A 147 8.33 -31.62 9.96
C TRP A 147 9.05 -32.70 10.77
N GLU A 148 8.47 -33.90 10.90
CA GLU A 148 9.12 -35.02 11.57
C GLU A 148 10.45 -35.41 10.92
N THR A 149 10.55 -35.33 9.59
CA THR A 149 11.78 -35.67 8.86
C THR A 149 12.92 -34.70 9.17
N VAL A 150 12.64 -33.39 9.17
CA VAL A 150 13.64 -32.36 9.50
C VAL A 150 13.97 -32.40 10.98
N THR A 151 12.95 -32.36 11.85
CA THR A 151 13.13 -32.29 13.31
C THR A 151 13.73 -33.57 13.90
N GLY A 152 13.44 -34.73 13.29
CA GLY A 152 14.04 -36.01 13.65
C GLY A 152 15.45 -36.23 13.09
N GLY A 153 16.06 -35.23 12.45
CA GLY A 153 17.44 -35.29 11.95
C GLY A 153 17.63 -36.20 10.73
N ARG A 154 16.56 -36.51 9.99
CA ARG A 154 16.60 -37.40 8.80
C ARG A 154 16.93 -36.66 7.50
N ALA A 155 17.17 -35.35 7.55
CA ALA A 155 17.64 -34.57 6.41
C ALA A 155 19.05 -35.03 5.97
N VAL A 156 19.19 -35.29 4.68
CA VAL A 156 20.38 -35.88 4.05
C VAL A 156 21.36 -34.81 3.58
N THR A 157 22.64 -35.15 3.42
CA THR A 157 23.72 -34.20 3.04
C THR A 157 23.94 -34.10 1.52
N VAL A 158 23.27 -34.93 0.74
CA VAL A 158 23.33 -34.93 -0.73
C VAL A 158 21.91 -34.67 -1.24
N PRO A 159 21.72 -33.88 -2.32
CA PRO A 159 20.41 -33.69 -2.91
C PRO A 159 19.71 -35.02 -3.21
N PRO A 160 18.51 -35.27 -2.66
CA PRO A 160 17.77 -36.50 -2.89
C PRO A 160 17.19 -36.54 -4.31
N ASP A 161 16.85 -37.74 -4.77
CA ASP A 161 16.14 -37.91 -6.04
C ASP A 161 14.78 -37.19 -6.03
N PRO A 162 14.31 -36.68 -7.19
CA PRO A 162 13.00 -36.06 -7.29
C PRO A 162 11.87 -36.99 -6.83
N VAL A 163 10.99 -36.47 -5.99
CA VAL A 163 9.83 -37.20 -5.47
C VAL A 163 8.60 -36.90 -6.32
N ARG A 164 7.76 -37.93 -6.52
CA ARG A 164 6.45 -37.82 -7.16
C ARG A 164 5.36 -38.25 -6.20
N CYS A 165 4.39 -37.37 -5.94
CA CYS A 165 3.25 -37.62 -5.06
C CYS A 165 1.93 -37.49 -5.83
N ARG A 166 1.23 -38.61 -6.06
CA ARG A 166 -0.03 -38.60 -6.83
C ARG A 166 -1.13 -37.74 -6.20
N ILE A 167 -1.20 -37.72 -4.87
CA ILE A 167 -2.22 -36.97 -4.14
C ILE A 167 -1.86 -35.49 -3.93
N GLY A 168 -0.70 -35.04 -4.40
CA GLY A 168 -0.31 -33.63 -4.33
C GLY A 168 0.27 -33.18 -2.98
N ALA A 169 0.73 -34.11 -2.15
CA ALA A 169 1.24 -33.80 -0.80
C ALA A 169 2.78 -33.85 -0.72
N ALA A 170 3.51 -33.74 -1.84
CA ALA A 170 4.95 -33.66 -1.77
C ALA A 170 5.39 -32.36 -1.06
N ALA A 171 6.47 -32.45 -0.28
CA ALA A 171 6.99 -31.32 0.49
C ALA A 171 8.51 -31.44 0.63
N GLY A 172 9.20 -30.34 0.86
CA GLY A 172 10.65 -30.36 1.02
C GLY A 172 11.23 -29.16 1.72
N ALA A 173 12.49 -29.29 2.11
CA ALA A 173 13.24 -28.29 2.85
C ALA A 173 14.70 -28.24 2.39
N LEU A 174 15.22 -27.01 2.29
CA LEU A 174 16.65 -26.73 2.22
C LEU A 174 17.10 -26.27 3.62
N VAL A 175 18.03 -27.01 4.23
CA VAL A 175 18.52 -26.71 5.58
C VAL A 175 19.88 -26.04 5.48
N VAL A 176 19.94 -24.82 5.99
CA VAL A 176 21.06 -23.90 5.85
C VAL A 176 21.57 -23.49 7.23
N PRO A 177 22.88 -23.59 7.52
CA PRO A 177 23.43 -23.05 8.76
C PRO A 177 23.40 -21.51 8.73
N LEU A 178 22.94 -20.90 9.82
CA LEU A 178 22.90 -19.46 10.01
C LEU A 178 23.71 -19.06 11.26
N PRO A 179 24.98 -18.66 11.09
CA PRO A 179 25.80 -18.15 12.19
C PRO A 179 25.16 -16.96 12.91
N HIS A 180 25.53 -16.75 14.17
CA HIS A 180 25.10 -15.59 14.95
C HIS A 180 25.45 -14.28 14.23
N ARG A 181 24.54 -13.29 14.29
CA ARG A 181 24.70 -11.95 13.66
C ARG A 181 24.96 -11.97 12.16
N THR A 182 24.56 -13.04 11.48
CA THR A 182 24.55 -13.10 10.02
C THR A 182 23.12 -13.17 9.51
N ALA A 183 22.93 -12.79 8.25
CA ALA A 183 21.65 -12.89 7.55
C ALA A 183 21.67 -14.06 6.56
N LEU A 184 20.52 -14.66 6.27
CA LEU A 184 20.25 -15.58 5.16
C LEU A 184 19.10 -15.01 4.33
N ARG A 185 19.28 -14.90 3.01
CA ARG A 185 18.18 -14.54 2.11
C ARG A 185 17.65 -15.74 1.35
N PHE A 186 16.35 -15.75 1.13
CA PHE A 186 15.72 -16.59 0.11
C PHE A 186 14.67 -15.81 -0.67
N ALA A 187 14.43 -16.26 -1.90
CA ALA A 187 13.49 -15.67 -2.83
C ALA A 187 12.41 -16.69 -3.20
N VAL A 188 11.15 -16.25 -3.21
CA VAL A 188 9.99 -16.94 -3.77
C VAL A 188 9.64 -16.23 -5.09
N PRO A 189 10.19 -16.70 -6.22
CA PRO A 189 10.09 -16.00 -7.50
C PRO A 189 8.76 -16.23 -8.20
N ALA A 190 8.37 -15.30 -9.06
CA ALA A 190 7.19 -15.46 -9.91
C ALA A 190 7.38 -16.43 -11.09
N GLY A 191 8.65 -16.72 -11.41
CA GLY A 191 9.07 -17.57 -12.52
C GLY A 191 10.40 -18.25 -12.19
N ASP A 192 11.11 -18.74 -13.22
CA ASP A 192 12.32 -19.51 -12.99
C ASP A 192 13.54 -18.62 -12.64
N LEU A 193 13.85 -18.53 -11.35
CA LEU A 193 15.02 -17.82 -10.84
C LEU A 193 16.22 -18.76 -10.72
N LEU A 194 17.27 -18.49 -11.51
CA LEU A 194 18.54 -19.23 -11.47
C LEU A 194 19.61 -18.55 -10.62
N ASP A 195 19.57 -17.22 -10.59
CA ASP A 195 20.62 -16.40 -9.96
C ASP A 195 20.59 -16.48 -8.44
N ASN A 196 21.71 -16.10 -7.81
CA ASN A 196 21.72 -15.88 -6.38
C ASN A 196 20.81 -14.69 -6.02
N PRO A 197 19.78 -14.87 -5.19
CA PRO A 197 18.85 -13.79 -4.88
C PRO A 197 19.53 -12.59 -4.19
N SER A 198 20.58 -12.82 -3.39
CA SER A 198 21.35 -11.74 -2.76
C SER A 198 22.16 -10.89 -3.74
N ALA A 199 22.39 -11.39 -4.96
CA ALA A 199 23.12 -10.67 -6.01
C ALA A 199 22.20 -9.84 -6.92
N VAL A 200 20.96 -10.29 -7.14
CA VAL A 200 20.08 -9.69 -8.16
C VAL A 200 18.91 -8.90 -7.58
N PHE A 201 18.53 -9.10 -6.32
CA PHE A 201 17.44 -8.35 -5.70
C PHE A 201 17.94 -7.19 -4.82
N PRO A 202 17.24 -6.05 -4.83
CA PRO A 202 17.53 -4.94 -3.92
C PRO A 202 17.23 -5.30 -2.46
N THR A 203 17.86 -4.59 -1.53
CA THR A 203 17.57 -4.70 -0.09
C THR A 203 16.22 -4.08 0.26
N ALA A 204 15.68 -4.44 1.43
CA ALA A 204 14.43 -3.90 1.95
C ALA A 204 14.46 -2.36 2.09
N GLU A 205 15.58 -1.79 2.51
CA GLU A 205 15.76 -0.33 2.66
C GLU A 205 15.67 0.37 1.30
N ARG A 206 16.22 -0.25 0.25
CA ARG A 206 16.13 0.31 -1.10
C ARG A 206 14.70 0.26 -1.64
N VAL A 207 13.97 -0.82 -1.35
CA VAL A 207 12.54 -0.89 -1.68
C VAL A 207 11.75 0.16 -0.90
N ALA A 208 12.01 0.31 0.39
CA ALA A 208 11.37 1.33 1.22
C ALA A 208 11.65 2.76 0.73
N ALA A 209 12.89 3.06 0.33
CA ALA A 209 13.25 4.34 -0.27
C ALA A 209 12.56 4.57 -1.62
N GLY A 210 12.41 3.52 -2.44
CA GLY A 210 11.64 3.59 -3.69
C GLY A 210 10.17 3.94 -3.45
N TRP A 211 9.53 3.33 -2.45
CA TRP A 211 8.17 3.68 -2.05
C TRP A 211 8.06 5.10 -1.49
N ALA A 212 9.02 5.55 -0.69
CA ALA A 212 9.06 6.93 -0.21
C ALA A 212 9.15 7.93 -1.37
N GLY A 213 9.97 7.65 -2.39
CA GLY A 213 10.03 8.46 -3.61
C GLY A 213 8.72 8.44 -4.40
N ARG A 214 8.02 7.30 -4.44
CA ARG A 214 6.70 7.19 -5.10
C ARG A 214 5.61 8.01 -4.40
N LEU A 215 5.72 8.18 -3.09
CA LEU A 215 4.80 8.98 -2.27
C LEU A 215 5.27 10.42 -2.06
N ALA A 216 6.35 10.87 -2.72
CA ALA A 216 6.93 12.18 -2.50
C ALA A 216 5.92 13.33 -2.77
N ASP A 217 5.09 13.16 -3.81
CA ASP A 217 4.05 14.12 -4.19
C ASP A 217 2.68 13.79 -3.55
N ALA A 218 2.60 12.74 -2.73
CA ALA A 218 1.35 12.36 -2.10
C ALA A 218 0.97 13.38 -1.03
N ALA A 219 -0.33 13.64 -0.90
CA ALA A 219 -0.86 14.42 0.20
C ALA A 219 -0.46 13.77 1.55
N THR A 220 -0.14 14.60 2.53
CA THR A 220 0.25 14.15 3.87
C THR A 220 -0.76 14.60 4.90
N VAL A 221 -0.87 13.81 5.96
CA VAL A 221 -1.76 14.10 7.08
C VAL A 221 -1.07 13.73 8.38
N ASP A 222 -1.06 14.65 9.34
CA ASP A 222 -0.70 14.39 10.73
C ASP A 222 -1.93 14.62 11.61
N LEU A 223 -2.26 13.63 12.43
CA LEU A 223 -3.47 13.61 13.26
C LEU A 223 -3.13 13.28 14.70
N PRO A 224 -3.92 13.78 15.67
CA PRO A 224 -3.75 13.42 17.09
C PRO A 224 -4.01 11.95 17.38
N ASP A 225 -4.69 11.25 16.46
CA ASP A 225 -4.97 9.82 16.53
C ASP A 225 -3.90 9.04 15.73
N PRO A 226 -2.96 8.35 16.40
CA PRO A 226 -1.88 7.63 15.72
C PRO A 226 -2.38 6.46 14.87
N LEU A 227 -3.56 5.89 15.16
CA LEU A 227 -4.14 4.82 14.35
C LEU A 227 -4.60 5.34 12.99
N MET A 228 -5.12 6.57 12.93
CA MET A 228 -5.51 7.20 11.67
C MET A 228 -4.33 7.87 10.94
N ALA A 229 -3.41 8.52 11.67
CA ALA A 229 -2.25 9.20 11.08
C ALA A 229 -1.30 8.23 10.35
N SER A 230 -1.01 7.07 10.96
CA SER A 230 -0.09 6.07 10.40
C SER A 230 -0.69 5.30 9.22
N GLY A 231 -2.00 5.46 8.96
CA GLY A 231 -2.76 4.66 8.01
C GLY A 231 -2.71 5.19 6.58
N ALA A 232 -2.78 6.51 6.36
CA ALA A 232 -3.03 7.08 5.03
C ALA A 232 -2.01 6.63 3.98
N HIS A 233 -0.71 6.78 4.24
CA HIS A 233 0.33 6.35 3.30
C HIS A 233 0.43 4.83 3.18
N ARG A 234 0.12 4.05 4.23
CA ARG A 234 0.03 2.59 4.14
C ARG A 234 -1.12 2.18 3.23
N ASP A 235 -2.29 2.79 3.40
CA ASP A 235 -3.48 2.54 2.60
C ASP A 235 -3.26 2.97 1.14
N LEU A 236 -2.54 4.07 0.88
CA LEU A 236 -2.15 4.46 -0.48
C LEU A 236 -1.23 3.44 -1.14
N VAL A 237 -0.25 2.90 -0.41
CA VAL A 237 0.59 1.80 -0.92
C VAL A 237 -0.26 0.56 -1.20
N ASP A 238 -1.16 0.21 -0.29
CA ASP A 238 -2.02 -0.96 -0.45
C ASP A 238 -3.01 -0.76 -1.61
N LEU A 239 -3.48 0.46 -1.85
CA LEU A 239 -4.29 0.85 -2.99
C LEU A 239 -3.51 0.79 -4.31
N LEU A 240 -2.24 1.21 -4.32
CA LEU A 240 -1.35 1.06 -5.49
C LEU A 240 -1.08 -0.41 -5.80
N LEU A 241 -1.06 -1.27 -4.78
CA LEU A 241 -0.94 -2.72 -4.94
C LEU A 241 -2.28 -3.40 -5.24
N ALA A 242 -3.43 -2.83 -4.90
CA ALA A 242 -4.72 -3.44 -5.23
C ALA A 242 -4.95 -3.54 -6.74
N ASP A 243 -5.98 -4.29 -7.16
CA ASP A 243 -6.43 -4.26 -8.55
C ASP A 243 -6.93 -2.86 -8.93
N PRO A 244 -6.65 -2.36 -10.14
CA PRO A 244 -7.09 -1.03 -10.55
C PRO A 244 -8.62 -0.92 -10.65
N THR A 245 -9.20 0.01 -9.88
CA THR A 245 -10.63 0.35 -9.91
C THR A 245 -10.85 1.83 -10.26
N PRO A 246 -12.01 2.21 -10.83
CA PRO A 246 -12.33 3.61 -11.08
C PRO A 246 -12.37 4.43 -9.78
N ALA A 247 -12.95 3.87 -8.71
CA ALA A 247 -13.01 4.48 -7.39
C ALA A 247 -11.61 4.73 -6.80
N GLY A 248 -10.74 3.72 -6.80
CA GLY A 248 -9.38 3.83 -6.30
C GLY A 248 -8.53 4.84 -7.09
N SER A 249 -8.75 4.93 -8.41
CA SER A 249 -8.07 5.92 -9.25
C SER A 249 -8.41 7.36 -8.85
N VAL A 250 -9.68 7.62 -8.52
CA VAL A 250 -10.10 8.95 -8.02
C VAL A 250 -9.41 9.27 -6.70
N GLU A 251 -9.35 8.32 -5.76
CA GLU A 251 -8.71 8.57 -4.47
C GLU A 251 -7.19 8.77 -4.59
N LEU A 252 -6.51 8.01 -5.46
CA LEU A 252 -5.09 8.27 -5.74
C LEU A 252 -4.87 9.70 -6.26
N CYS A 253 -5.74 10.19 -7.14
CA CYS A 253 -5.68 11.57 -7.62
C CYS A 253 -5.94 12.58 -6.49
N ARG A 254 -6.95 12.31 -5.63
CA ARG A 254 -7.29 13.14 -4.47
C ARG A 254 -6.12 13.28 -3.50
N TRP A 255 -5.35 12.22 -3.34
CA TRP A 255 -4.15 12.16 -2.51
C TRP A 255 -2.86 12.55 -3.25
N GLY A 256 -2.93 13.30 -4.35
CA GLY A 256 -1.77 13.87 -5.04
C GLY A 256 -1.05 12.93 -6.02
N LEU A 257 -1.42 11.64 -6.08
CA LEU A 257 -0.81 10.64 -6.95
C LEU A 257 -1.45 10.60 -8.34
N ALA A 258 -1.57 11.76 -8.99
CA ALA A 258 -2.34 11.92 -10.23
C ALA A 258 -1.82 11.07 -11.41
N ARG A 259 -0.50 10.94 -11.56
CA ARG A 259 0.07 10.08 -12.61
C ARG A 259 -0.34 8.62 -12.45
N ALA A 260 -0.26 8.10 -11.22
CA ALA A 260 -0.69 6.74 -10.91
C ALA A 260 -2.20 6.57 -11.06
N ALA A 261 -2.99 7.60 -10.74
CA ALA A 261 -4.44 7.60 -10.95
C ALA A 261 -4.81 7.44 -12.44
N VAL A 262 -4.15 8.19 -13.34
CA VAL A 262 -4.38 8.11 -14.79
C VAL A 262 -4.00 6.73 -15.32
N GLU A 263 -2.79 6.26 -15.01
CA GLU A 263 -2.28 4.94 -15.42
C GLU A 263 -3.23 3.82 -14.98
N ARG A 264 -3.68 3.87 -13.73
CA ARG A 264 -4.59 2.86 -13.17
C ARG A 264 -6.00 2.95 -13.74
N LEU A 265 -6.50 4.15 -14.04
CA LEU A 265 -7.82 4.30 -14.65
C LEU A 265 -7.85 3.71 -16.08
N VAL A 266 -6.76 3.88 -16.84
CA VAL A 266 -6.62 3.27 -18.18
C VAL A 266 -6.72 1.75 -18.11
N HIS A 267 -6.11 1.13 -17.09
CA HIS A 267 -6.12 -0.31 -16.88
C HIS A 267 -7.24 -0.80 -15.94
N ALA A 268 -8.13 0.09 -15.49
CA ALA A 268 -9.18 -0.26 -14.56
C ALA A 268 -10.19 -1.23 -15.18
N SER A 269 -10.53 -2.26 -14.42
CA SER A 269 -11.66 -3.12 -14.72
C SER A 269 -12.98 -2.43 -14.32
N GLY A 270 -14.08 -2.81 -14.96
CA GLY A 270 -15.42 -2.33 -14.62
C GLY A 270 -16.17 -1.66 -15.78
N PRO A 271 -17.42 -1.25 -15.54
CA PRO A 271 -18.27 -0.64 -16.56
C PRO A 271 -17.61 0.62 -17.18
N PRO A 272 -17.73 0.83 -18.50
CA PRO A 272 -17.24 2.06 -19.14
C PRO A 272 -17.82 3.35 -18.54
N GLY A 273 -19.06 3.31 -18.05
CA GLY A 273 -19.70 4.44 -17.37
C GLY A 273 -18.95 4.87 -16.09
N ASP A 274 -18.56 3.91 -15.24
CA ASP A 274 -17.81 4.19 -14.00
C ASP A 274 -16.44 4.78 -14.30
N ARG A 275 -15.77 4.27 -15.34
CA ARG A 275 -14.50 4.83 -15.81
C ARG A 275 -14.65 6.25 -16.34
N LEU A 276 -15.74 6.54 -17.06
CA LEU A 276 -16.04 7.88 -17.54
C LEU A 276 -16.36 8.86 -16.38
N VAL A 277 -17.07 8.40 -15.35
CA VAL A 277 -17.31 9.18 -14.12
C VAL A 277 -16.00 9.46 -13.39
N ALA A 278 -15.13 8.45 -13.25
CA ALA A 278 -13.80 8.63 -12.66
C ALA A 278 -12.94 9.60 -13.47
N ALA A 279 -12.96 9.51 -14.80
CA ALA A 279 -12.26 10.43 -15.70
C ALA A 279 -12.70 11.89 -15.47
N ALA A 280 -14.01 12.13 -15.37
CA ALA A 280 -14.54 13.46 -15.04
C ALA A 280 -14.15 13.93 -13.64
N ARG A 281 -14.07 13.04 -12.64
CA ARG A 281 -13.58 13.37 -11.29
C ARG A 281 -12.09 13.71 -11.30
N LEU A 282 -11.24 12.96 -12.03
CA LEU A 282 -9.82 13.26 -12.22
C LEU A 282 -9.64 14.65 -12.86
N TRP A 283 -10.39 14.96 -13.92
CA TRP A 283 -10.38 16.29 -14.53
C TRP A 283 -10.71 17.39 -13.52
N ARG A 284 -11.74 17.18 -12.68
CA ARG A 284 -12.11 18.17 -11.66
C ARG A 284 -11.03 18.38 -10.60
N LEU A 285 -10.33 17.31 -10.19
CA LEU A 285 -9.29 17.36 -9.16
C LEU A 285 -7.99 17.98 -9.68
N GLY A 286 -7.62 17.70 -10.93
CA GLY A 286 -6.29 18.06 -11.46
C GLY A 286 -6.26 19.16 -12.51
N ARG A 287 -7.35 19.38 -13.26
CA ARG A 287 -7.44 20.33 -14.38
C ARG A 287 -6.32 20.22 -15.42
N GLU A 288 -5.80 19.02 -15.62
CA GLU A 288 -4.68 18.75 -16.52
C GLU A 288 -5.16 18.10 -17.84
N PRO A 289 -5.16 18.84 -18.97
CA PRO A 289 -5.66 18.31 -20.24
C PRO A 289 -4.80 17.18 -20.80
N SER A 290 -3.50 17.16 -20.50
CA SER A 290 -2.59 16.15 -21.05
C SER A 290 -2.94 14.73 -20.63
N TRP A 291 -3.63 14.54 -19.50
CA TRP A 291 -4.11 13.24 -19.01
C TRP A 291 -5.14 12.56 -19.94
N PHE A 292 -5.75 13.32 -20.85
CA PHE A 292 -6.80 12.85 -21.77
C PHE A 292 -6.30 12.76 -23.21
N THR A 293 -5.00 12.91 -23.43
CA THR A 293 -4.38 12.94 -24.75
C THR A 293 -3.24 11.95 -24.87
N GLY A 294 -2.94 11.55 -26.12
CA GLY A 294 -1.84 10.62 -26.40
C GLY A 294 -2.14 9.17 -26.06
N PRO A 295 -1.20 8.25 -26.34
CA PRO A 295 -1.43 6.81 -26.26
C PRO A 295 -1.56 6.27 -24.82
N ALA A 296 -1.04 6.99 -23.83
CA ALA A 296 -1.14 6.64 -22.42
C ALA A 296 -2.23 7.44 -21.66
N GLY A 297 -2.95 8.32 -22.37
CA GLY A 297 -4.03 9.12 -21.79
C GLY A 297 -5.33 8.33 -21.64
N ILE A 298 -6.27 8.89 -20.88
CA ILE A 298 -7.60 8.34 -20.70
C ILE A 298 -8.35 8.35 -22.04
N PRO A 299 -8.81 7.20 -22.57
CA PRO A 299 -9.40 7.11 -23.91
C PRO A 299 -10.87 7.56 -23.90
N LEU A 300 -11.12 8.88 -23.86
CA LEU A 300 -12.47 9.44 -23.72
C LEU A 300 -13.44 9.01 -24.81
N ASP A 301 -13.02 9.03 -26.08
CA ASP A 301 -13.90 8.69 -27.21
C ASP A 301 -14.46 7.26 -27.08
N ASP A 302 -13.60 6.31 -26.71
CA ASP A 302 -13.99 4.91 -26.53
C ASP A 302 -14.85 4.71 -25.28
N LEU A 303 -14.55 5.42 -24.19
CA LEU A 303 -15.36 5.41 -22.97
C LEU A 303 -16.76 5.98 -23.22
N VAL A 304 -16.87 7.10 -23.92
CA VAL A 304 -18.16 7.72 -24.28
C VAL A 304 -18.97 6.81 -25.20
N ARG A 305 -18.32 6.22 -26.22
CA ARG A 305 -19.00 5.29 -27.15
C ARG A 305 -19.49 4.01 -26.46
N SER A 306 -18.77 3.54 -25.44
CA SER A 306 -19.05 2.30 -24.72
C SER A 306 -19.92 2.50 -23.46
N ALA A 307 -20.16 3.74 -23.03
CA ALA A 307 -20.96 4.04 -21.85
C ALA A 307 -22.45 3.82 -22.14
N VAL A 308 -23.00 2.75 -21.59
CA VAL A 308 -24.42 2.38 -21.74
C VAL A 308 -25.36 3.14 -20.79
N ASP A 309 -24.84 3.71 -19.70
CA ASP A 309 -25.63 4.53 -18.76
C ASP A 309 -25.67 5.99 -19.23
N ALA A 310 -26.85 6.39 -19.72
CA ALA A 310 -27.08 7.75 -20.20
C ALA A 310 -26.93 8.80 -19.10
N GLN A 311 -27.26 8.52 -17.84
CA GLN A 311 -27.18 9.50 -16.75
C GLN A 311 -25.73 9.74 -16.33
N ALA A 312 -24.97 8.67 -16.10
CA ALA A 312 -23.55 8.76 -15.72
C ALA A 312 -22.73 9.44 -16.82
N ALA A 313 -22.96 9.08 -18.09
CA ALA A 313 -22.31 9.71 -19.22
C ALA A 313 -22.65 11.20 -19.33
N ARG A 314 -23.93 11.58 -19.20
CA ARG A 314 -24.36 12.98 -19.24
C ARG A 314 -23.73 13.80 -18.11
N TRP A 315 -23.71 13.26 -16.89
CA TRP A 315 -23.06 13.92 -15.75
C TRP A 315 -21.57 14.13 -16.00
N ALA A 316 -20.85 13.08 -16.44
CA ALA A 316 -19.43 13.14 -16.66
C ALA A 316 -19.06 14.16 -17.75
N LEU A 317 -19.75 14.11 -18.90
CA LEU A 317 -19.57 15.07 -19.99
C LEU A 317 -19.81 16.50 -19.52
N GLY A 318 -20.88 16.75 -18.77
CA GLY A 318 -21.17 18.07 -18.21
C GLY A 318 -20.04 18.65 -17.36
N ARG A 319 -19.38 17.82 -16.55
CA ARG A 319 -18.22 18.23 -15.74
C ARG A 319 -16.93 18.41 -16.55
N MET A 320 -16.87 17.85 -17.75
CA MET A 320 -15.73 17.95 -18.66
C MET A 320 -15.87 19.08 -19.70
N SER A 321 -16.91 19.93 -19.65
CA SER A 321 -17.01 21.10 -20.55
C SER A 321 -15.73 21.94 -20.57
N GLY A 322 -15.13 22.22 -19.39
CA GLY A 322 -13.86 22.93 -19.30
C GLY A 322 -12.66 22.16 -19.88
N LEU A 323 -12.70 20.83 -19.91
CA LEU A 323 -11.65 20.01 -20.54
C LEU A 323 -11.68 20.22 -22.05
N PHE A 324 -12.85 20.10 -22.67
CA PHE A 324 -13.00 20.31 -24.10
C PHE A 324 -12.58 21.73 -24.51
N ALA A 325 -12.92 22.74 -23.70
CA ALA A 325 -12.46 24.11 -23.91
C ALA A 325 -10.92 24.20 -23.84
N ALA A 326 -10.28 23.56 -22.85
CA ALA A 326 -8.83 23.54 -22.70
C ALA A 326 -8.12 22.79 -23.85
N LEU A 327 -8.78 21.79 -24.45
CA LEU A 327 -8.32 21.09 -25.64
C LEU A 327 -8.60 21.84 -26.95
N GLY A 328 -9.27 23.00 -26.90
CA GLY A 328 -9.60 23.83 -28.06
C GLY A 328 -10.87 23.41 -28.82
N ASP A 329 -11.66 22.46 -28.30
CA ASP A 329 -12.92 22.03 -28.88
C ASP A 329 -14.10 22.83 -28.29
N ALA A 330 -14.31 24.03 -28.84
CA ALA A 330 -15.37 24.93 -28.40
C ALA A 330 -16.79 24.35 -28.58
N ARG A 331 -16.98 23.47 -29.59
CA ARG A 331 -18.30 22.87 -29.86
C ARG A 331 -18.61 21.81 -28.81
N ALA A 332 -17.69 20.88 -28.58
CA ALA A 332 -17.86 19.88 -27.53
C ALA A 332 -17.99 20.53 -26.15
N ALA A 333 -17.26 21.61 -25.88
CA ALA A 333 -17.39 22.38 -24.64
C ALA A 333 -18.80 22.95 -24.44
N ALA A 334 -19.37 23.55 -25.49
CA ALA A 334 -20.73 24.10 -25.45
C ALA A 334 -21.79 23.01 -25.27
N ASP A 335 -21.70 21.92 -26.04
CA ASP A 335 -22.62 20.78 -25.96
C ASP A 335 -22.57 20.12 -24.57
N ALA A 336 -21.37 19.94 -24.02
CA ALA A 336 -21.17 19.47 -22.65
C ALA A 336 -21.74 20.46 -21.62
N GLY A 337 -21.59 21.77 -21.83
CA GLY A 337 -22.10 22.80 -20.93
C GLY A 337 -23.61 22.73 -20.69
N LEU A 338 -24.38 22.26 -21.69
CA LEU A 338 -25.82 22.02 -21.57
C LEU A 338 -26.19 20.92 -20.57
N LEU A 339 -25.22 20.10 -20.14
CA LEU A 339 -25.39 18.99 -19.22
C LEU A 339 -24.94 19.33 -17.78
N ALA A 340 -24.61 20.58 -17.49
CA ALA A 340 -24.04 20.98 -16.20
C ALA A 340 -24.99 20.75 -14.99
N ASP A 341 -26.30 20.77 -15.22
CA ASP A 341 -27.34 20.65 -14.18
C ASP A 341 -27.78 19.20 -13.92
N VAL A 342 -27.16 18.22 -14.60
CA VAL A 342 -27.45 16.81 -14.38
C VAL A 342 -27.15 16.45 -12.92
N ALA A 343 -28.18 15.98 -12.22
CA ALA A 343 -28.17 15.75 -10.78
C ALA A 343 -27.14 14.70 -10.34
N GLY A 344 -26.44 15.03 -9.24
CA GLY A 344 -25.63 14.15 -8.39
C GLY A 344 -24.43 13.48 -9.06
N PRO A 345 -23.24 13.41 -8.43
CA PRO A 345 -22.23 12.47 -8.92
C PRO A 345 -22.77 11.05 -8.81
N PRO A 346 -22.69 10.23 -9.88
CA PRO A 346 -22.91 8.80 -9.76
C PRO A 346 -21.95 8.25 -8.70
N ASP A 347 -22.46 7.37 -7.83
CA ASP A 347 -21.62 6.76 -6.81
C ASP A 347 -20.62 5.79 -7.45
N LEU A 348 -19.39 5.85 -6.97
CA LEU A 348 -18.34 4.90 -7.34
C LEU A 348 -18.04 4.07 -6.10
N VAL A 349 -18.67 2.89 -6.04
CA VAL A 349 -18.56 1.98 -4.90
C VAL A 349 -17.10 1.65 -4.63
N ALA A 350 -16.63 1.96 -3.42
CA ALA A 350 -15.32 1.52 -2.93
C ALA A 350 -15.45 0.07 -2.46
N ALA A 351 -15.14 -0.88 -3.35
CA ALA A 351 -15.27 -2.30 -3.05
C ALA A 351 -14.13 -2.83 -2.16
N ASP A 352 -12.97 -2.19 -2.20
CA ASP A 352 -11.79 -2.57 -1.42
C ASP A 352 -11.57 -1.65 -0.20
N ALA A 353 -11.04 -2.24 0.87
CA ALA A 353 -10.77 -1.56 2.13
C ALA A 353 -9.83 -0.34 2.01
N PRO A 354 -8.69 -0.38 1.27
CA PRO A 354 -7.81 0.77 1.20
C PRO A 354 -8.47 1.97 0.51
N THR A 355 -9.22 1.76 -0.59
CA THR A 355 -10.01 2.84 -1.22
C THR A 355 -11.02 3.45 -0.25
N ALA A 356 -11.77 2.62 0.48
CA ALA A 356 -12.75 3.10 1.44
C ALA A 356 -12.11 3.90 2.60
N SER A 357 -10.96 3.43 3.09
CA SER A 357 -10.21 4.07 4.17
C SER A 357 -9.72 5.47 3.78
N VAL A 358 -8.99 5.59 2.66
CA VAL A 358 -8.45 6.89 2.22
C VAL A 358 -9.54 7.87 1.79
N ARG A 359 -10.67 7.37 1.26
CA ARG A 359 -11.85 8.20 0.96
C ARG A 359 -12.47 8.75 2.24
N ALA A 360 -12.77 7.87 3.21
CA ALA A 360 -13.39 8.25 4.47
C ALA A 360 -12.51 9.27 5.24
N LEU A 361 -11.19 9.10 5.18
CA LEU A 361 -10.26 10.08 5.74
C LEU A 361 -10.31 11.40 4.97
N ALA A 362 -10.21 11.41 3.65
CA ALA A 362 -10.25 12.63 2.87
C ALA A 362 -11.57 13.40 3.03
N ASP A 363 -12.70 12.70 3.10
CA ASP A 363 -14.02 13.29 3.37
C ASP A 363 -14.11 13.86 4.79
N ARG A 364 -13.42 13.27 5.78
CA ARG A 364 -13.33 13.86 7.12
C ARG A 364 -12.49 15.14 7.14
N LEU A 365 -11.44 15.20 6.33
CA LEU A 365 -10.54 16.35 6.26
C LEU A 365 -11.14 17.52 5.51
N ALA A 366 -11.75 17.29 4.34
CA ALA A 366 -12.35 18.33 3.52
C ALA A 366 -13.43 17.79 2.57
N ASN A 367 -14.62 18.40 2.62
CA ASN A 367 -15.72 18.13 1.70
C ASN A 367 -16.03 19.33 0.81
N SER A 368 -16.52 19.06 -0.41
CA SER A 368 -17.08 20.10 -1.25
C SER A 368 -18.47 20.53 -0.74
N SER A 369 -18.67 21.83 -0.63
CA SER A 369 -19.97 22.46 -0.42
C SER A 369 -20.44 23.14 -1.72
N THR A 370 -21.60 23.80 -1.69
CA THR A 370 -22.18 24.44 -2.89
C THR A 370 -21.30 25.57 -3.43
N ASP A 371 -20.57 26.27 -2.57
CA ASP A 371 -19.78 27.46 -2.88
C ASP A 371 -18.30 27.37 -2.46
N GLY A 372 -17.86 26.21 -1.96
CA GLY A 372 -16.44 25.98 -1.70
C GLY A 372 -16.15 24.69 -0.95
N LEU A 373 -15.41 24.79 0.16
CA LEU A 373 -14.91 23.66 0.94
C LEU A 373 -15.26 23.82 2.42
N ASP A 374 -15.75 22.74 3.01
CA ASP A 374 -15.93 22.62 4.45
C ASP A 374 -14.80 21.73 4.99
N LEU A 375 -13.86 22.36 5.70
CA LEU A 375 -12.74 21.70 6.36
C LEU A 375 -13.19 21.12 7.68
N LEU A 376 -12.75 19.92 8.03
CA LEU A 376 -13.08 19.27 9.31
C LEU A 376 -14.59 19.38 9.63
N GLY A 377 -15.42 18.88 8.71
CA GLY A 377 -16.88 18.99 8.79
C GLY A 377 -17.46 18.49 10.12
N ASP A 378 -16.83 17.46 10.68
CA ASP A 378 -17.00 16.98 12.04
C ASP A 378 -15.63 16.62 12.61
N VAL A 379 -15.41 16.93 13.90
CA VAL A 379 -14.14 16.69 14.60
C VAL A 379 -14.36 15.70 15.73
N PRO A 380 -13.69 14.53 15.70
CA PRO A 380 -13.72 13.59 16.82
C PRO A 380 -13.18 14.21 18.10
N ASP A 381 -13.76 13.87 19.25
CA ASP A 381 -13.32 14.38 20.55
C ASP A 381 -11.83 14.08 20.83
N ALA A 382 -11.33 12.95 20.31
CA ALA A 382 -9.92 12.57 20.42
C ALA A 382 -8.95 13.55 19.72
N TRP A 383 -9.44 14.36 18.78
CA TRP A 383 -8.63 15.35 18.07
C TRP A 383 -8.61 16.71 18.77
N LEU A 384 -9.54 16.97 19.70
CA LEU A 384 -9.58 18.21 20.46
C LEU A 384 -8.31 18.38 21.31
N GLY A 385 -7.72 19.56 21.25
CA GLY A 385 -6.43 19.87 21.87
C GLY A 385 -5.20 19.29 21.16
N GLY A 386 -5.38 18.48 20.11
CA GLY A 386 -4.30 17.95 19.29
C GLY A 386 -4.14 18.73 17.98
N GLY A 387 -2.92 18.78 17.45
CA GLY A 387 -2.66 19.39 16.15
C GLY A 387 -3.21 18.54 15.00
N VAL A 388 -3.72 19.19 13.96
CA VAL A 388 -4.04 18.54 12.68
C VAL A 388 -3.24 19.26 11.62
N GLU A 389 -2.61 18.52 10.71
CA GLU A 389 -1.86 19.11 9.60
C GLU A 389 -2.15 18.31 8.33
N VAL A 390 -2.51 19.01 7.26
CA VAL A 390 -2.83 18.45 5.94
C VAL A 390 -2.06 19.22 4.90
N HIS A 391 -1.40 18.51 3.99
CA HIS A 391 -0.70 19.12 2.86
C HIS A 391 -1.08 18.47 1.55
N GLY A 392 -1.31 19.27 0.51
CA GLY A 392 -1.40 18.81 -0.88
C GLY A 392 -2.66 18.01 -1.24
N LEU A 393 -3.71 18.03 -0.42
CA LEU A 393 -4.96 17.30 -0.73
C LEU A 393 -5.63 17.93 -1.95
N ALA A 394 -5.82 17.17 -3.02
CA ALA A 394 -6.47 17.68 -4.23
C ALA A 394 -7.99 17.78 -4.01
N THR A 395 -8.56 18.91 -4.42
CA THR A 395 -9.99 19.19 -4.34
C THR A 395 -10.50 19.68 -5.71
N PRO A 396 -11.82 19.71 -5.94
CA PRO A 396 -12.37 20.31 -7.14
C PRO A 396 -12.06 21.80 -7.34
N HIS A 397 -11.53 22.46 -6.31
CA HIS A 397 -11.21 23.89 -6.28
C HIS A 397 -9.70 24.19 -6.33
N GLY A 398 -8.85 23.19 -6.15
CA GLY A 398 -7.40 23.37 -6.05
C GLY A 398 -6.73 22.39 -5.11
N ARG A 399 -5.42 22.55 -4.89
CA ARG A 399 -4.68 21.81 -3.85
C ARG A 399 -4.78 22.54 -2.52
N LEU A 400 -5.23 21.81 -1.50
CA LEU A 400 -5.50 22.32 -0.16
C LEU A 400 -4.40 21.86 0.81
N GLY A 401 -3.88 22.81 1.58
CA GLY A 401 -3.16 22.58 2.82
C GLY A 401 -3.80 23.35 3.97
N PHE A 402 -3.83 22.77 5.16
CA PHE A 402 -4.25 23.48 6.37
C PHE A 402 -3.66 22.86 7.63
N ALA A 403 -3.57 23.66 8.69
CA ALA A 403 -3.15 23.21 10.00
C ALA A 403 -4.05 23.78 11.11
N ILE A 404 -4.31 22.97 12.14
CA ILE A 404 -4.95 23.35 13.39
C ILE A 404 -3.91 23.29 14.51
N ARG A 405 -3.73 24.39 15.23
CA ARG A 405 -2.87 24.49 16.41
C ARG A 405 -3.66 25.04 17.59
N TRP A 406 -3.46 24.53 18.80
CA TRP A 406 -4.27 24.94 19.96
C TRP A 406 -3.56 25.98 20.83
N HIS A 407 -4.28 27.05 21.17
CA HIS A 407 -3.87 28.08 22.11
C HIS A 407 -4.88 28.11 23.27
N GLY A 408 -4.62 27.31 24.31
CA GLY A 408 -5.60 27.05 25.37
C GLY A 408 -6.81 26.32 24.80
N GLU A 409 -8.00 26.88 24.98
CA GLU A 409 -9.27 26.30 24.49
C GLU A 409 -9.59 26.68 23.03
N ARG A 410 -8.79 27.55 22.41
CA ARG A 410 -9.06 28.09 21.07
C ARG A 410 -8.11 27.50 20.02
N PRO A 411 -8.63 26.94 18.91
CA PRO A 411 -7.81 26.52 17.79
C PRO A 411 -7.45 27.71 16.89
N ALA A 412 -6.20 27.78 16.45
CA ALA A 412 -5.74 28.58 15.33
C ALA A 412 -5.74 27.73 14.05
N LEU A 413 -6.37 28.25 13.00
CA LEU A 413 -6.41 27.66 11.67
C LEU A 413 -5.44 28.43 10.77
N LEU A 414 -4.53 27.70 10.13
CA LEU A 414 -3.70 28.16 9.03
C LEU A 414 -4.14 27.43 7.77
N TRP A 415 -4.24 28.11 6.63
CA TRP A 415 -4.65 27.46 5.38
C TRP A 415 -3.93 28.04 4.17
N GLU A 416 -3.86 27.21 3.14
CA GLU A 416 -3.40 27.57 1.81
C GLU A 416 -4.19 26.73 0.78
N LEU A 417 -4.74 27.39 -0.24
CA LEU A 417 -5.46 26.80 -1.34
C LEU A 417 -4.87 27.30 -2.65
N GLU A 418 -4.08 26.44 -3.30
CA GLU A 418 -3.63 26.66 -4.68
C GLU A 418 -4.81 26.42 -5.63
N ARG A 419 -5.51 27.50 -5.98
CA ARG A 419 -6.74 27.40 -6.76
C ARG A 419 -6.49 26.99 -8.20
N HIS A 420 -7.44 26.23 -8.75
CA HIS A 420 -7.48 25.95 -10.19
C HIS A 420 -7.76 27.19 -11.03
N ASP A 421 -8.57 28.12 -10.50
CA ASP A 421 -8.96 29.36 -11.15
C ASP A 421 -9.17 30.50 -10.14
N ASP A 422 -9.28 31.74 -10.63
CA ASP A 422 -9.38 32.93 -9.77
C ASP A 422 -10.75 33.10 -9.09
N ARG A 423 -11.69 32.15 -9.25
CA ARG A 423 -13.01 32.29 -8.63
C ARG A 423 -12.90 32.22 -7.11
N PRO A 424 -13.68 33.03 -6.38
CA PRO A 424 -13.76 32.91 -4.94
C PRO A 424 -14.23 31.50 -4.52
N VAL A 425 -13.55 30.93 -3.54
CA VAL A 425 -13.90 29.65 -2.92
C VAL A 425 -14.13 29.91 -1.45
N VAL A 426 -15.34 29.63 -0.95
CA VAL A 426 -15.64 29.82 0.47
C VAL A 426 -15.06 28.67 1.27
N LEU A 427 -14.17 28.97 2.22
CA LEU A 427 -13.62 28.01 3.17
C LEU A 427 -14.33 28.15 4.51
N ARG A 428 -14.74 27.03 5.10
CA ARG A 428 -15.38 26.93 6.42
C ARG A 428 -14.73 25.85 7.26
N VAL A 429 -14.98 25.88 8.58
CA VAL A 429 -14.51 24.85 9.52
C VAL A 429 -15.60 24.47 10.54
N PRO A 430 -16.76 23.97 10.08
CA PRO A 430 -17.96 23.89 10.91
C PRO A 430 -17.83 22.94 12.12
N GLY A 431 -16.91 21.96 12.08
CA GLY A 431 -16.64 21.09 13.23
C GLY A 431 -15.90 21.77 14.38
N LEU A 432 -15.32 22.96 14.18
CA LEU A 432 -14.63 23.74 15.21
C LEU A 432 -15.30 25.10 15.47
N ASP A 433 -15.62 25.84 14.40
CA ASP A 433 -16.23 27.17 14.47
C ASP A 433 -17.22 27.35 13.30
N THR A 434 -18.52 27.28 13.63
CA THR A 434 -19.61 27.40 12.65
C THR A 434 -19.80 28.81 12.11
N ALA A 435 -19.22 29.83 12.76
CA ALA A 435 -19.31 31.22 12.33
C ALA A 435 -18.14 31.62 11.40
N PHE A 436 -17.04 30.87 11.41
CA PHE A 436 -15.90 31.15 10.55
C PHE A 436 -16.21 30.85 9.08
N SER A 437 -15.93 31.83 8.22
CA SER A 437 -15.87 31.66 6.78
C SER A 437 -14.90 32.67 6.16
N THR A 438 -14.19 32.28 5.11
CA THR A 438 -13.31 33.18 4.35
C THR A 438 -13.34 32.85 2.86
N VAL A 439 -12.97 33.82 2.03
CA VAL A 439 -12.72 33.65 0.59
C VAL A 439 -11.25 33.91 0.24
N GLU A 440 -10.38 34.08 1.22
CA GLU A 440 -8.94 34.23 1.00
C GLU A 440 -8.31 32.87 0.69
N ALA A 441 -7.39 32.83 -0.27
CA ALA A 441 -6.73 31.60 -0.67
C ALA A 441 -5.72 31.11 0.38
N SER A 442 -5.17 32.01 1.19
CA SER A 442 -4.29 31.67 2.31
C SER A 442 -4.52 32.63 3.47
N GLY A 443 -4.16 32.19 4.68
CA GLY A 443 -4.26 33.03 5.87
C GLY A 443 -4.08 32.27 7.18
N GLU A 444 -4.21 33.01 8.27
CA GLU A 444 -4.21 32.50 9.64
C GLU A 444 -5.30 33.20 10.46
N VAL A 445 -6.00 32.45 11.30
CA VAL A 445 -7.04 32.98 12.18
C VAL A 445 -7.10 32.21 13.50
N LEU A 446 -7.35 32.91 14.60
CA LEU A 446 -7.71 32.29 15.87
C LEU A 446 -9.23 32.12 15.95
N LEU A 447 -9.71 30.89 15.83
CA LEU A 447 -11.14 30.55 15.84
C LEU A 447 -11.77 30.75 17.23
N ALA A 448 -13.09 30.75 17.30
CA ALA A 448 -13.80 30.66 18.57
C ALA A 448 -13.50 29.33 19.28
N ALA A 449 -13.66 29.28 20.60
CA ALA A 449 -13.59 28.02 21.33
C ALA A 449 -14.77 27.13 20.90
N PRO A 450 -14.55 25.85 20.57
CA PRO A 450 -15.63 24.95 20.17
C PRO A 450 -16.69 24.83 21.26
N ALA A 451 -17.95 25.15 20.92
CA ALA A 451 -19.02 25.28 21.90
C ALA A 451 -19.25 23.97 22.69
N GLY A 452 -18.90 23.97 23.98
CA GLY A 452 -19.10 22.83 24.88
C GLY A 452 -18.15 21.64 24.67
N ARG A 453 -17.19 21.73 23.74
CA ARG A 453 -16.19 20.70 23.45
C ARG A 453 -14.80 21.19 23.87
N VAL A 454 -14.51 21.07 25.17
CA VAL A 454 -13.24 21.53 25.76
C VAL A 454 -12.15 20.47 25.58
N PRO A 455 -10.95 20.83 25.12
CA PRO A 455 -9.79 19.94 25.12
C PRO A 455 -9.54 19.35 26.52
N SER A 456 -9.36 18.04 26.61
CA SER A 456 -8.82 17.46 27.86
C SER A 456 -7.41 17.99 28.10
N PRO A 457 -7.02 18.34 29.35
CA PRO A 457 -5.67 18.81 29.63
C PRO A 457 -4.65 17.71 29.30
N ARG A 458 -3.95 17.85 28.17
CA ARG A 458 -2.84 16.97 27.79
C ARG A 458 -1.60 17.40 28.56
N ARG A 459 -0.88 16.45 29.16
CA ARG A 459 0.44 16.71 29.76
C ARG A 459 1.37 17.18 28.64
N SER A 460 1.86 18.40 28.73
CA SER A 460 2.90 18.91 27.83
C SER A 460 4.10 17.98 27.89
N SER A 461 4.42 17.29 26.79
CA SER A 461 5.78 16.82 26.56
C SER A 461 6.63 18.07 26.38
N GLY A 462 7.36 18.46 27.42
CA GLY A 462 8.19 19.66 27.38
C GLY A 462 9.22 19.58 26.27
N SER A 463 9.09 20.42 25.25
CA SER A 463 10.23 20.94 24.51
C SER A 463 10.74 22.16 25.29
N SER A 464 11.97 22.05 25.82
CA SER A 464 12.69 23.22 26.35
C SER A 464 12.94 24.24 25.23
N PRO A 465 12.95 25.55 25.53
CA PRO A 465 13.18 26.58 24.54
C PRO A 465 14.69 26.83 24.40
N ASP A 466 15.30 26.37 23.32
CA ASP A 466 16.56 26.95 22.86
C ASP A 466 16.24 28.03 21.83
N GLY A 467 16.37 29.28 22.29
CA GLY A 467 16.30 30.46 21.45
C GLY A 467 17.49 30.52 20.50
N GLY A 468 17.22 30.47 19.20
CA GLY A 468 18.14 30.83 18.15
C GLY A 468 17.63 32.06 17.43
N SER A 469 18.28 33.20 17.66
CA SER A 469 18.06 34.46 16.94
C SER A 469 18.46 34.30 15.47
N PHE A 470 17.61 34.74 14.55
CA PHE A 470 17.97 34.94 13.14
C PHE A 470 18.70 36.29 12.99
N SER A 471 19.91 36.23 12.43
CA SER A 471 20.50 37.28 11.57
C SER A 471 20.89 36.62 10.27
#